data_AF-A0A954WNB8-F1
#
_entry.id   AF-A0A954WNB8-F1
#
_cell.length_a   1.000
_cell.length_b   1.000
_cell.length_c   1.000
_cell.angle_alpha   90.00
_cell.angle_beta   90.00
_cell.angle_gamma   90.00
#
_symmetry.space_group_name_H-M   'P 1'
#
loop_
_entity.id
_entity.type
_entity.pdbx_description
1 polymer ?
#
loop_
_entity_poly.entity_id
_entity_poly.type
_entity_poly.pdbx_seq_one_letter_code
_entity_poly.pdbx_strand_id
1 'polypeptide(L)'
;MTDKDPSEKPDDASIPPETEKKRNISAGDANYNADDLQHLSDLEHVRERPSMYIGDTTVRGLHHLVYEVVDNSIDEAMAGYATRVAVTINADGSVTVEDDGRGIPVEEHADLGMSTLQGVMTVLKFGGKFTKGAYQTSGGL
;
A
#
# COMPACT_ATOMS: atom_id res chain seq x y z
N MET A 1 -34.53 -16.44 -70.85
CA MET A 1 -35.71 -16.97 -70.14
C MET A 1 -35.46 -16.78 -68.66
N THR A 2 -36.17 -15.80 -68.09
CA THR A 2 -36.47 -15.54 -66.67
C THR A 2 -35.35 -15.34 -65.64
N ASP A 3 -35.17 -14.06 -65.27
CA ASP A 3 -34.76 -13.58 -63.95
C ASP A 3 -35.70 -14.06 -62.82
N LYS A 4 -35.17 -14.31 -61.61
CA LYS A 4 -35.92 -14.22 -60.34
C LYS A 4 -35.00 -13.98 -59.12
N ASP A 5 -34.93 -12.71 -58.76
CA ASP A 5 -34.94 -12.05 -57.43
C ASP A 5 -34.50 -12.83 -56.16
N PRO A 6 -33.51 -12.33 -55.38
CA PRO A 6 -33.18 -12.82 -54.05
C PRO A 6 -33.86 -11.98 -52.96
N SER A 7 -35.05 -12.38 -52.50
CA SER A 7 -35.67 -11.81 -51.31
C SER A 7 -36.43 -12.87 -50.50
N GLU A 8 -35.70 -13.65 -49.70
CA GLU A 8 -36.29 -14.39 -48.58
C GLU A 8 -35.59 -13.95 -47.29
N LYS A 9 -36.34 -13.19 -46.47
CA LYS A 9 -35.99 -12.87 -45.08
C LYS A 9 -36.46 -14.03 -44.20
N PRO A 10 -35.66 -14.50 -43.23
CA PRO A 10 -36.14 -15.51 -42.30
C PRO A 10 -37.03 -14.86 -41.21
N ASP A 11 -38.28 -15.28 -41.21
CA ASP A 11 -39.10 -15.77 -40.10
C ASP A 11 -39.05 -14.96 -38.78
N ASP A 12 -40.06 -14.11 -38.59
CA ASP A 12 -40.42 -13.43 -37.34
C ASP A 12 -40.92 -14.43 -36.29
N ALA A 13 -40.02 -14.95 -35.47
CA ALA A 13 -40.36 -15.69 -34.26
C ALA A 13 -40.64 -14.69 -33.12
N SER A 14 -41.92 -14.39 -32.91
CA SER A 14 -42.42 -13.53 -31.85
C SER A 14 -41.97 -14.02 -30.46
N ILE A 15 -41.05 -13.30 -29.83
CA ILE A 15 -40.66 -13.49 -28.42
C ILE A 15 -41.85 -13.05 -27.55
N PRO A 16 -42.43 -13.92 -26.69
CA PRO A 16 -43.50 -13.51 -25.79
C PRO A 16 -42.96 -12.49 -24.78
N PRO A 17 -43.75 -11.46 -24.38
CA PRO A 17 -43.28 -10.48 -23.40
C PRO A 17 -43.12 -11.16 -22.04
N GLU A 18 -41.88 -11.36 -21.61
CA GLU A 18 -41.59 -11.70 -20.22
C GLU A 18 -42.14 -10.58 -19.32
N THR A 19 -42.95 -10.98 -18.36
CA THR A 19 -43.56 -10.09 -17.38
C THR A 19 -42.47 -9.53 -16.49
N GLU A 20 -42.15 -8.23 -16.65
CA GLU A 20 -41.22 -7.51 -15.77
C GLU A 20 -41.72 -7.56 -14.32
N LYS A 21 -41.15 -8.48 -13.54
CA LYS A 21 -41.24 -8.43 -12.09
C LYS A 21 -40.36 -7.27 -11.65
N LYS A 22 -40.95 -6.08 -11.48
CA LYS A 22 -40.29 -4.89 -10.92
C LYS A 22 -39.54 -5.27 -9.66
N ARG A 23 -38.21 -5.42 -9.76
CA ARG A 23 -37.33 -5.45 -8.61
C ARG A 23 -37.42 -4.06 -7.99
N ASN A 24 -38.07 -3.94 -6.84
CA ASN A 24 -37.94 -2.77 -5.98
C ASN A 24 -36.49 -2.71 -5.51
N ILE A 25 -35.61 -2.12 -6.32
CA ILE A 25 -34.38 -1.55 -5.82
C ILE A 25 -34.85 -0.33 -5.03
N SER A 26 -34.81 -0.39 -3.71
CA SER A 26 -34.90 0.83 -2.92
C SER A 26 -33.72 1.69 -3.34
N ALA A 27 -33.97 2.64 -4.23
CA ALA A 27 -33.06 3.73 -4.52
C ALA A 27 -32.90 4.49 -3.20
N GLY A 28 -31.89 4.11 -2.43
CA GLY A 28 -31.29 5.01 -1.47
C GLY A 28 -30.62 6.08 -2.30
N ASP A 29 -31.37 7.13 -2.64
CA ASP A 29 -30.81 8.40 -3.08
C ASP A 29 -30.12 9.04 -1.86
N ALA A 30 -29.05 8.41 -1.38
CA ALA A 30 -28.02 9.13 -0.67
C ALA A 30 -27.33 9.95 -1.76
N ASN A 31 -27.61 11.25 -1.78
CA ASN A 31 -26.92 12.21 -2.66
C ASN A 31 -25.43 12.18 -2.34
N TYR A 32 -24.70 11.24 -2.95
CA TYR A 32 -23.26 11.13 -2.86
C TYR A 32 -22.66 12.37 -3.51
N ASN A 33 -22.08 13.24 -2.70
CA ASN A 33 -21.55 14.53 -3.10
C ASN A 33 -20.08 14.66 -2.64
N ALA A 34 -19.43 15.75 -3.02
CA ALA A 34 -18.01 15.94 -2.73
C ALA A 34 -17.70 15.96 -1.23
N ASP A 35 -18.66 16.33 -0.37
CA ASP A 35 -18.47 16.37 1.09
C ASP A 35 -18.48 14.96 1.71
N ASP A 36 -18.95 13.94 0.99
CA ASP A 36 -18.86 12.53 1.40
C ASP A 36 -17.46 11.93 1.12
N LEU A 37 -16.59 12.66 0.40
CA LEU A 37 -15.21 12.26 0.16
C LEU A 37 -14.31 12.72 1.30
N GLN A 38 -13.67 11.76 1.96
CA GLN A 38 -12.67 12.04 2.99
C GLN A 38 -11.26 11.95 2.40
N HIS A 39 -10.46 12.99 2.64
CA HIS A 39 -9.01 12.94 2.46
C HIS A 39 -8.37 12.55 3.78
N LEU A 40 -7.63 11.43 3.81
CA LEU A 40 -6.80 11.04 4.94
C LEU A 40 -5.36 11.37 4.60
N SER A 41 -4.62 11.90 5.58
CA SER A 41 -3.17 11.95 5.46
C SER A 41 -2.58 10.54 5.38
N ASP A 42 -1.38 10.41 4.83
CA ASP A 42 -0.70 9.14 4.68
C ASP A 42 -0.61 8.34 6.00
N LEU A 43 -0.24 9.01 7.10
CA LEU A 43 -0.13 8.38 8.41
C LEU A 43 -1.50 7.97 8.97
N GLU A 44 -2.53 8.77 8.78
CA GLU A 44 -3.89 8.40 9.18
C GLU A 44 -4.39 7.19 8.39
N HIS A 45 -4.10 7.13 7.10
CA HIS A 45 -4.47 6.00 6.26
C HIS A 45 -3.77 4.70 6.70
N VAL A 46 -2.48 4.74 7.04
CA VAL A 46 -1.75 3.59 7.60
C VAL A 46 -2.40 3.11 8.89
N ARG A 47 -2.81 4.03 9.77
CA ARG A 47 -3.45 3.70 11.06
C ARG A 47 -4.86 3.13 10.89
N GLU A 48 -5.61 3.63 9.90
CA GLU A 48 -6.96 3.14 9.61
C GLU A 48 -6.94 1.79 8.88
N ARG A 49 -5.92 1.55 8.05
CA ARG A 49 -5.79 0.36 7.21
C ARG A 49 -4.46 -0.38 7.40
N PRO A 50 -4.07 -0.76 8.65
CA PRO A 50 -2.74 -1.28 8.93
C PRO A 50 -2.43 -2.58 8.19
N SER A 51 -3.41 -3.45 7.99
CA SER A 51 -3.23 -4.72 7.27
C SER A 51 -2.76 -4.55 5.82
N MET A 52 -2.99 -3.40 5.19
CA MET A 52 -2.47 -3.11 3.86
C MET A 52 -0.94 -2.93 3.85
N TYR A 53 -0.37 -2.53 4.98
CA TYR A 53 1.05 -2.21 5.14
C TYR A 53 1.82 -3.32 5.86
N ILE A 54 1.23 -3.92 6.90
CA ILE A 54 1.87 -4.95 7.75
C ILE A 54 1.24 -6.35 7.61
N GLY A 55 0.38 -6.55 6.59
CA GLY A 55 -0.28 -7.82 6.27
C GLY A 55 -1.50 -8.14 7.15
N ASP A 56 -1.35 -8.19 8.47
CA ASP A 56 -2.46 -8.37 9.44
C ASP A 56 -2.17 -7.67 10.77
N THR A 57 -3.12 -7.68 11.71
CA THR A 57 -2.95 -7.13 13.07
C THR A 57 -2.89 -8.24 14.13
N THR A 58 -2.46 -9.44 13.72
CA THR A 58 -2.25 -10.59 14.59
C THR A 58 -0.78 -10.70 15.00
N VAL A 59 -0.39 -11.83 15.60
CA VAL A 59 1.00 -12.11 15.99
C VAL A 59 1.97 -11.94 14.81
N ARG A 60 1.56 -12.28 13.58
CA ARG A 60 2.42 -12.15 12.41
C ARG A 60 2.69 -10.68 12.09
N GLY A 61 1.67 -9.83 12.00
CA GLY A 61 1.84 -8.40 11.78
C GLY A 61 2.62 -7.72 12.89
N LEU A 62 2.43 -8.13 14.15
CA LEU A 62 3.22 -7.62 15.28
C LEU A 62 4.72 -7.88 15.09
N HIS A 63 5.11 -9.10 14.71
CA HIS A 63 6.52 -9.41 14.46
C HIS A 63 7.04 -8.74 13.19
N HIS A 64 6.17 -8.52 12.20
CA HIS A 64 6.52 -7.78 10.98
C HIS A 64 7.05 -6.38 11.29
N LEU A 65 6.47 -5.67 12.27
CA LEU A 65 6.98 -4.38 12.72
C LEU A 65 8.44 -4.44 13.20
N VAL A 66 8.82 -5.55 13.84
CA VAL A 66 10.21 -5.76 14.28
C VAL A 66 11.10 -6.09 13.09
N TYR A 67 10.63 -6.95 12.18
CA TYR A 67 11.37 -7.33 10.97
C TYR A 67 11.72 -6.12 10.12
N GLU A 68 10.80 -5.17 9.92
CA GLU A 68 11.08 -3.95 9.16
C GLU A 68 12.27 -3.13 9.71
N VAL A 69 12.41 -3.06 11.04
CA VAL A 69 13.54 -2.35 11.66
C VAL A 69 14.82 -3.18 11.53
N VAL A 70 14.75 -4.49 11.77
CA VAL A 70 15.90 -5.39 11.65
C VAL A 70 16.42 -5.47 10.22
N ASP A 71 15.55 -5.48 9.23
CA ASP A 71 15.91 -5.56 7.81
C ASP A 71 16.68 -4.30 7.37
N ASN A 72 16.33 -3.12 7.90
CA ASN A 72 17.12 -1.90 7.70
C ASN A 72 18.55 -2.04 8.28
N SER A 73 18.70 -2.63 9.47
CA SER A 73 20.02 -2.90 10.05
C SER A 73 20.80 -3.98 9.27
N ILE A 74 20.12 -5.00 8.73
CA ILE A 74 20.74 -6.01 7.87
C ILE A 74 21.22 -5.39 6.56
N ASP A 75 20.48 -4.44 5.98
CA ASP A 75 20.91 -3.74 4.77
C ASP A 75 22.21 -2.96 4.98
N GLU A 76 22.42 -2.36 6.16
CA GLU A 76 23.71 -1.74 6.53
C GLU A 76 24.83 -2.78 6.63
N ALA A 77 24.55 -3.96 7.18
CA ALA A 77 25.52 -5.06 7.27
C ALA A 77 25.87 -5.62 5.88
N MET A 78 24.88 -5.80 5.01
CA MET A 78 25.07 -6.25 3.62
C MET A 78 25.86 -5.24 2.78
N ALA A 79 25.72 -3.95 3.08
CA ALA A 79 26.52 -2.89 2.48
C ALA A 79 27.94 -2.77 3.10
N GLY A 80 28.26 -3.57 4.12
CA GLY A 80 29.57 -3.62 4.77
C GLY A 80 29.81 -2.52 5.81
N TYR A 81 28.75 -1.84 6.26
CA TYR A 81 28.83 -0.74 7.21
C TYR A 81 28.52 -1.16 8.66
N ALA A 82 27.69 -2.17 8.86
CA ALA A 82 27.41 -2.74 10.18
C ALA A 82 28.09 -4.11 10.34
N THR A 83 28.57 -4.40 11.54
CA THR A 83 29.11 -5.71 11.94
C THR A 83 28.30 -6.38 13.05
N ARG A 84 27.47 -5.61 13.75
CA ARG A 84 26.65 -6.06 14.86
C ARG A 84 25.25 -5.47 14.77
N VAL A 85 24.26 -6.35 14.90
CA VAL A 85 22.87 -5.99 15.14
C VAL A 85 22.41 -6.66 16.42
N ALA A 86 21.82 -5.90 17.33
CA ALA A 86 21.29 -6.39 18.61
C ALA A 86 19.79 -6.11 18.70
N VAL A 87 19.02 -7.14 19.07
CA VAL A 87 17.58 -7.02 19.31
C VAL A 87 17.31 -7.31 20.77
N THR A 88 16.67 -6.38 21.46
CA THR A 88 16.32 -6.49 22.88
C THR A 88 14.81 -6.40 23.04
N ILE A 89 14.21 -7.38 23.70
CA ILE A 89 12.82 -7.32 24.17
C ILE A 89 12.86 -6.75 25.58
N ASN A 90 12.27 -5.57 25.76
CA ASN A 90 12.30 -4.84 27.01
C ASN A 90 11.22 -5.36 27.97
N ALA A 91 11.37 -5.05 29.26
CA ALA A 91 10.46 -5.53 30.30
C ALA A 91 9.02 -4.98 30.16
N ASP A 92 8.84 -3.86 29.45
CA ASP A 92 7.54 -3.26 29.15
C ASP A 92 6.88 -3.81 27.88
N GLY A 93 7.53 -4.77 27.21
CA GLY A 93 7.06 -5.37 25.96
C GLY A 93 7.45 -4.59 24.70
N SER A 94 8.17 -3.47 24.81
CA SER A 94 8.77 -2.81 23.65
C SER A 94 9.97 -3.60 23.10
N VAL A 95 10.35 -3.34 21.85
CA VAL A 95 11.53 -3.94 21.21
C VAL A 95 12.49 -2.84 20.79
N THR A 96 13.76 -3.00 21.13
CA THR A 96 14.85 -2.14 20.68
C THR A 96 15.72 -2.91 19.69
N VAL A 97 15.96 -2.32 18.52
CA VAL A 97 16.94 -2.79 17.53
C VAL A 97 18.06 -1.77 17.48
N GLU A 98 19.29 -2.21 17.69
CA GLU A 98 20.50 -1.40 17.67
C GLU A 98 21.50 -2.00 16.68
N ASP A 99 22.06 -1.16 15.81
CA ASP A 99 23.16 -1.53 14.92
C ASP A 99 24.32 -0.54 14.99
N ASP A 100 25.48 -0.95 14.50
CA ASP A 100 26.68 -0.14 14.39
C ASP A 100 26.92 0.37 12.95
N GLY A 101 25.85 0.51 12.15
CA GLY A 101 25.90 1.02 10.79
C GLY A 101 26.20 2.52 10.70
N ARG A 102 25.99 3.11 9.52
CA ARG A 102 26.26 4.55 9.29
C ARG A 102 25.33 5.47 10.07
N GLY A 103 24.17 4.97 10.47
CA GLY A 103 23.08 5.75 11.04
C GLY A 103 22.23 6.44 9.97
N ILE A 104 21.04 6.88 10.39
CA ILE A 104 20.14 7.67 9.56
C ILE A 104 20.66 9.12 9.50
N PRO A 105 20.75 9.75 8.32
CA PRO A 105 21.11 11.16 8.21
C PRO A 105 20.17 12.05 9.02
N VAL A 106 20.73 13.00 9.76
CA VAL A 106 19.98 13.90 10.68
C VAL A 106 19.92 15.34 10.18
N GLU A 107 20.57 15.62 9.06
CA GLU A 107 20.63 16.93 8.43
C GLU A 107 19.29 17.31 7.79
N GLU A 108 19.03 18.62 7.72
CA GLU A 108 17.89 19.22 7.01
C GLU A 108 17.85 18.75 5.55
N HIS A 109 16.69 18.24 5.12
CA HIS A 109 16.43 17.89 3.73
C HIS A 109 15.81 19.07 2.99
N ALA A 110 16.53 19.60 1.99
CA ALA A 110 16.19 20.86 1.31
C ALA A 110 14.74 20.95 0.80
N ASP A 111 14.20 19.85 0.27
CA ASP A 111 12.85 19.83 -0.31
C ASP A 111 11.73 19.60 0.73
N LEU A 112 12.04 19.01 1.89
CA LEU A 112 11.04 18.68 2.91
C LEU A 112 10.92 19.77 3.99
N GLY A 113 11.93 20.63 4.14
CA GLY A 113 11.97 21.65 5.20
C GLY A 113 11.99 21.04 6.61
N MET A 114 12.51 19.82 6.74
CA MET A 114 12.70 19.10 8.00
C MET A 114 13.94 18.19 7.88
N SER A 115 14.44 17.69 9.01
CA SER A 115 15.54 16.71 9.01
C SER A 115 15.21 15.45 8.20
N THR A 116 16.24 14.85 7.58
CA THR A 116 16.11 13.59 6.85
C THR A 116 15.57 12.48 7.76
N LEU A 117 16.02 12.44 9.03
CA LEU A 117 15.48 11.55 10.06
C LEU A 117 13.98 11.72 10.25
N GLN A 118 13.49 12.96 10.36
CA GLN A 118 12.05 13.19 10.47
C GLN A 118 11.32 12.75 9.19
N GLY A 119 11.86 13.10 8.02
CA GLY A 119 11.31 12.72 6.73
C GLY A 119 11.07 11.21 6.61
N VAL A 120 12.08 10.38 6.91
CA VAL A 120 11.96 8.92 6.81
C VAL A 120 10.97 8.32 7.82
N MET A 121 10.71 9.01 8.94
CA MET A 121 9.77 8.56 9.96
C MET A 121 8.34 9.03 9.73
N THR A 122 8.13 10.13 8.99
CA THR A 122 6.80 10.77 8.87
C THR A 122 6.25 10.86 7.45
N VAL A 123 7.05 10.60 6.42
CA VAL A 123 6.63 10.72 5.01
C VAL A 123 6.70 9.35 4.35
N LEU A 124 5.58 8.87 3.82
CA LEU A 124 5.57 7.62 3.07
C LEU A 124 6.34 7.76 1.75
N LYS A 125 6.95 6.66 1.30
CA LYS A 125 7.72 6.59 0.05
C LYS A 125 8.92 7.54 0.02
N PHE A 126 9.53 7.80 1.18
CA PHE A 126 10.74 8.60 1.31
C PHE A 126 11.86 7.76 1.93
N GLY A 127 12.99 7.61 1.21
CA GLY A 127 14.07 6.73 1.63
C GLY A 127 15.19 6.61 0.58
N GLY A 128 16.38 6.17 1.01
CA GLY A 128 17.56 6.08 0.14
C GLY A 128 17.57 4.89 -0.83
N LYS A 129 16.63 3.94 -0.68
CA LYS A 129 16.63 2.65 -1.40
C LYS A 129 16.01 2.72 -2.80
N PHE A 130 15.49 3.87 -3.24
CA PHE A 130 14.84 4.00 -4.56
C PHE A 130 15.81 4.10 -5.75
N THR A 131 17.11 4.31 -5.50
CA THR A 131 18.13 4.39 -6.56
C THR A 131 19.21 3.34 -6.32
N LYS A 132 19.67 2.67 -7.39
CA LYS A 132 20.65 1.57 -7.35
C LYS A 132 22.05 1.94 -6.79
N GLY A 133 22.24 3.15 -6.26
CA GLY A 133 23.51 3.65 -5.75
C GLY A 133 23.73 3.46 -4.26
N ALA A 134 22.65 3.40 -3.45
CA ALA A 134 22.79 3.37 -1.99
C ALA A 134 22.89 1.94 -1.39
N TYR A 135 22.24 0.96 -2.04
CA TYR A 135 22.24 -0.46 -1.61
C TYR A 135 22.24 -1.36 -2.86
N GLN A 136 23.17 -2.31 -2.94
CA GLN A 136 23.29 -3.20 -4.12
C GLN A 136 22.29 -4.36 -4.14
N THR A 137 21.73 -4.75 -3.00
CA THR A 137 20.61 -5.70 -2.87
C THR A 137 20.00 -5.47 -1.48
N SER A 138 18.78 -4.94 -1.41
CA SER A 138 18.08 -4.68 -0.15
C SER A 138 16.70 -5.34 -0.13
N GLY A 139 16.26 -5.81 1.04
CA GLY A 139 14.98 -6.50 1.22
C GLY A 139 13.77 -5.58 1.34
N GLY A 140 13.94 -4.37 1.87
CA GLY A 140 12.84 -3.42 2.09
C GLY A 140 12.45 -2.65 0.82
N LEU A 141 11.25 -2.90 0.31
CA LEU A 141 10.58 -2.17 -0.78
C LEU A 141 9.10 -1.94 -0.47
#